data_AF-A0A194VRU2-F1
#
_entry.id   AF-A0A194VRU2-F1
#
_cell.length_a   1.000
_cell.length_b   1.000
_cell.length_c   1.000
_cell.angle_alpha   90.00
_cell.angle_beta   90.00
_cell.angle_gamma   90.00
#
_symmetry.space_group_name_H-M   'P 1'
#
loop_
_entity.id
_entity.type
_entity.pdbx_description
1 polymer ?
#
loop_
_entity_poly.entity_id
_entity_poly.type
_entity_poly.pdbx_seq_one_letter_code
_entity_poly.pdbx_strand_id
1 'polypeptide(L)'
;MAFDLVVAAAIAVLLLSLYLYKLNKAMTSIPEDVHAWRPRAWTDEEIRETYERVCKEPIDFAKHLPPKLERRYIVVGGSGLVGGDIVLHLLARGQPPSSIRIVDFSKPSRSDMLDGPATKADYVKTDITDPTSVEAAFSKPWPSDVANLPLTVFHTAAVIRPGERSMLFWDRTRRVNVDGTQNVLAGARAAGADILVATSSASLSLRPVRFLIPPWRAHPDGWLQVCDERDFDRPQRPHGDYFANYAYSKAIAERTVCGANAPGFRTGVIRPGMGIYGLPTDVICGPALREQKVVTFMAHVVQNFVSGWNVSLAHLLFEAALAGPAVPGCAGRPLVVTDAGPPPQWNDFFRAAGLLAATPLDVTVVSPLLMYLLAHVVEGWAILLARVPFLTRLGLSEPQGPIQSLQPAIWTPGAFVMVDDGAARRSVEEGGLGYKGVCTTLEGMCEQIRDWNRSQGGENVNGSVHKVDKKSILEADLVEAHIVA
;
A
#
# COMPACT_ATOMS: atom_id res chain seq x y z
N MET A 1 24.90 -44.99 29.25
CA MET A 1 25.43 -43.95 28.35
C MET A 1 24.70 -43.88 27.01
N ALA A 2 24.77 -44.89 26.12
CA ALA A 2 24.06 -44.83 24.82
C ALA A 2 22.52 -44.86 24.95
N PHE A 3 21.99 -45.66 25.89
CA PHE A 3 20.55 -45.70 26.20
C PHE A 3 20.03 -44.34 26.72
N ASP A 4 20.80 -43.70 27.60
CA ASP A 4 20.45 -42.39 28.17
C ASP A 4 20.44 -41.27 27.11
N LEU A 5 21.33 -41.35 26.11
CA LEU A 5 21.36 -40.42 24.98
C LEU A 5 20.14 -40.58 24.06
N VAL A 6 19.70 -41.81 23.79
CA VAL A 6 18.52 -42.07 22.97
C VAL A 6 17.26 -41.57 23.66
N VAL A 7 17.11 -41.82 24.97
CA VAL A 7 15.97 -41.32 25.75
C VAL A 7 15.99 -39.79 25.83
N ALA A 8 17.14 -39.17 26.08
CA ALA A 8 17.27 -37.71 26.10
C ALA A 8 16.92 -37.08 24.74
N ALA A 9 17.39 -37.67 23.63
CA ALA A 9 17.05 -37.23 22.28
C ALA A 9 15.54 -37.36 22.00
N ALA A 10 14.91 -38.48 22.39
CA ALA A 10 13.48 -38.67 22.23
C ALA A 10 12.66 -37.65 23.03
N ILE A 11 13.05 -37.35 24.28
CA ILE A 11 12.42 -36.31 25.09
C ILE A 11 12.59 -34.94 24.43
N ALA A 12 13.79 -34.60 23.94
CA ALA A 12 14.04 -33.33 23.28
C ALA A 12 13.19 -33.15 22.01
N VAL A 13 13.08 -34.20 21.18
CA VAL A 13 12.22 -34.20 19.98
C VAL A 13 10.74 -34.04 20.35
N LEU A 14 10.28 -34.73 21.39
CA LEU A 14 8.90 -34.61 21.88
C LEU A 14 8.61 -33.17 22.36
N LEU A 15 9.49 -32.60 23.20
CA LEU A 15 9.34 -31.25 23.71
C LEU A 15 9.35 -30.21 22.59
N LEU A 16 10.27 -30.35 21.62
CA LEU A 16 10.30 -29.49 20.44
C LEU A 16 9.02 -29.61 19.61
N SER A 17 8.52 -30.82 19.40
CA SER A 17 7.28 -31.06 18.64
C SER A 17 6.07 -30.43 19.32
N LEU A 18 5.95 -30.57 20.64
CA LEU A 18 4.89 -29.94 21.44
C LEU A 18 5.01 -28.41 21.39
N TYR A 19 6.23 -27.88 21.44
CA TYR A 19 6.47 -26.45 21.34
C TYR A 19 6.09 -25.90 19.95
N LEU A 20 6.50 -26.57 18.87
CA LEU A 20 6.12 -26.20 17.50
C LEU A 20 4.60 -26.31 17.28
N TYR A 21 3.96 -27.35 17.80
CA TYR A 21 2.50 -27.47 17.77
C TYR A 21 1.83 -26.28 18.46
N LYS A 22 2.31 -25.90 19.65
CA LYS A 22 1.82 -24.73 20.38
C LYS A 22 2.02 -23.44 19.57
N LEU A 23 3.21 -23.23 18.99
CA LEU A 23 3.48 -22.06 18.17
C LEU A 23 2.55 -21.98 16.97
N ASN A 24 2.38 -23.08 16.23
CA ASN A 24 1.45 -23.12 15.11
C ASN A 24 0.03 -22.81 15.57
N LYS A 25 -0.43 -23.38 16.70
CA LYS A 25 -1.74 -23.08 17.28
C LYS A 25 -1.90 -21.58 17.59
N ALA A 26 -0.90 -20.96 18.21
CA ALA A 26 -0.89 -19.53 18.51
C ALA A 26 -0.91 -18.65 17.25
N MET A 27 -0.22 -19.08 16.19
CA MET A 27 -0.19 -18.40 14.89
C MET A 27 -1.47 -18.55 14.08
N THR A 28 -2.31 -19.54 14.40
CA THR A 28 -3.62 -19.75 13.75
C THR A 28 -4.80 -19.25 14.57
N SER A 29 -4.58 -18.92 15.85
CA SER A 29 -5.64 -18.46 16.75
C SER A 29 -5.92 -16.97 16.55
N ILE A 30 -7.20 -16.63 16.51
CA ILE A 30 -7.68 -15.24 16.57
C ILE A 30 -7.75 -14.84 18.06
N PRO A 31 -7.03 -13.79 18.51
CA PRO A 31 -7.16 -13.28 19.88
C PRO A 31 -8.58 -12.81 20.20
N GLU A 32 -9.05 -13.00 21.43
CA GLU A 32 -10.42 -12.63 21.83
C GLU A 32 -10.73 -11.14 21.60
N ASP A 33 -9.76 -10.27 21.86
CA ASP A 33 -9.87 -8.82 21.65
C ASP A 33 -10.19 -8.43 20.19
N VAL A 34 -9.82 -9.27 19.21
CA VAL A 34 -10.12 -9.04 17.79
C VAL A 34 -11.61 -9.21 17.50
N HIS A 35 -12.34 -10.00 18.28
CA HIS A 35 -13.79 -10.15 18.08
C HIS A 35 -14.54 -8.83 18.34
N ALA A 36 -13.99 -7.95 19.18
CA ALA A 36 -14.56 -6.62 19.38
C ALA A 36 -14.37 -5.69 18.17
N TRP A 37 -13.32 -5.92 17.36
CA TRP A 37 -13.03 -5.13 16.16
C TRP A 37 -13.95 -5.47 15.00
N ARG A 38 -14.34 -6.74 14.91
CA ARG A 38 -15.18 -7.28 13.84
C ARG A 38 -16.36 -8.03 14.43
N PRO A 39 -17.54 -7.39 14.53
CA PRO A 39 -18.69 -7.99 15.22
C PRO A 39 -19.21 -9.26 14.53
N ARG A 40 -19.05 -9.40 13.20
CA ARG A 40 -19.40 -10.61 12.45
C ARG A 40 -18.71 -10.70 11.10
N ALA A 41 -18.78 -11.88 10.48
CA ALA A 41 -18.32 -12.11 9.12
C ALA A 41 -19.28 -11.59 8.05
N TRP A 42 -18.73 -11.34 6.85
CA TRP A 42 -19.53 -11.09 5.66
C TRP A 42 -20.30 -12.37 5.30
N THR A 43 -21.59 -12.23 5.06
CA THR A 43 -22.44 -13.33 4.59
C THR A 43 -22.43 -13.37 3.06
N ASP A 44 -22.72 -14.54 2.48
CA ASP A 44 -22.82 -14.67 1.02
C ASP A 44 -23.91 -13.76 0.44
N GLU A 45 -24.99 -13.56 1.20
CA GLU A 45 -26.09 -12.68 0.81
C GLU A 45 -25.62 -11.22 0.74
N GLU A 46 -24.97 -10.72 1.79
CA GLU A 46 -24.45 -9.35 1.82
C GLU A 46 -23.44 -9.07 0.72
N ILE A 47 -22.60 -10.06 0.43
CA ILE A 47 -21.63 -10.00 -0.67
C ILE A 47 -22.36 -9.85 -2.01
N ARG A 48 -23.37 -10.68 -2.28
CA ARG A 48 -24.14 -10.63 -3.54
C ARG A 48 -24.95 -9.35 -3.66
N GLU A 49 -25.68 -8.97 -2.62
CA GLU A 49 -26.47 -7.74 -2.59
C GLU A 49 -25.60 -6.50 -2.80
N THR A 50 -24.42 -6.45 -2.16
CA THR A 50 -23.48 -5.33 -2.33
C THR A 50 -22.90 -5.30 -3.73
N TYR A 51 -22.52 -6.45 -4.28
CA TYR A 51 -22.04 -6.55 -5.67
C TYR A 51 -23.09 -6.11 -6.67
N GLU A 52 -24.34 -6.57 -6.54
CA GLU A 52 -25.45 -6.13 -7.38
C GLU A 52 -25.69 -4.62 -7.28
N ARG A 53 -25.62 -4.05 -6.07
CA ARG A 53 -25.75 -2.62 -5.85
C ARG A 53 -24.64 -1.86 -6.58
N VAL A 54 -23.39 -2.29 -6.43
CA VAL A 54 -22.21 -1.70 -7.08
C VAL A 54 -22.25 -1.85 -8.62
N CYS A 55 -22.81 -2.94 -9.14
CA CYS A 55 -23.07 -3.10 -10.58
C CYS A 55 -24.10 -2.10 -11.11
N LYS A 56 -25.17 -1.85 -10.34
CA LYS A 56 -26.27 -0.94 -10.71
C LYS A 56 -25.88 0.53 -10.54
N GLU A 57 -25.21 0.85 -9.44
CA GLU A 57 -24.79 2.19 -9.04
C GLU A 57 -23.32 2.12 -8.58
N PRO A 58 -22.35 2.30 -9.51
CA PRO A 58 -20.93 2.38 -9.20
C PRO A 58 -20.62 3.43 -8.13
N ILE A 59 -19.55 3.20 -7.36
CA ILE A 59 -19.14 4.14 -6.31
C ILE A 59 -18.70 5.47 -6.92
N ASP A 60 -19.49 6.51 -6.70
CA ASP A 60 -19.17 7.87 -7.18
C ASP A 60 -18.38 8.67 -6.13
N PHE A 61 -17.09 8.84 -6.38
CA PHE A 61 -16.21 9.70 -5.57
C PHE A 61 -16.32 11.19 -5.91
N ALA A 62 -16.82 11.56 -7.09
CA ALA A 62 -16.76 12.94 -7.58
C ALA A 62 -17.50 13.93 -6.66
N LYS A 63 -18.64 13.50 -6.11
CA LYS A 63 -19.45 14.28 -5.14
C LYS A 63 -18.76 14.54 -3.79
N HIS A 64 -17.68 13.82 -3.49
CA HIS A 64 -16.94 13.94 -2.25
C HIS A 64 -15.64 14.74 -2.41
N LEU A 65 -15.25 15.06 -3.63
CA LEU A 65 -14.04 15.84 -3.90
C LEU A 65 -14.21 17.26 -3.36
N PRO A 66 -13.15 17.85 -2.77
CA PRO A 66 -13.17 19.25 -2.39
C PRO A 66 -13.31 20.14 -3.64
N PRO A 67 -13.70 21.42 -3.49
CA PRO A 67 -13.81 22.35 -4.60
C PRO A 67 -12.53 22.43 -5.46
N LYS A 68 -12.70 22.70 -6.76
CA LYS A 68 -11.60 22.97 -7.68
C LYS A 68 -10.75 24.15 -7.17
N LEU A 69 -9.43 24.00 -7.22
CA LEU A 69 -8.49 25.08 -6.94
C LEU A 69 -7.82 25.54 -8.25
N GLU A 70 -7.51 26.82 -8.39
CA GLU A 70 -6.80 27.32 -9.58
C GLU A 70 -5.28 27.12 -9.42
N ARG A 71 -4.83 25.89 -9.70
CA ARG A 71 -3.46 25.42 -9.43
C ARG A 71 -2.95 24.51 -10.54
N ARG A 72 -1.63 24.37 -10.59
CA ARG A 72 -0.91 23.36 -11.39
C ARG A 72 -0.38 22.26 -10.47
N TYR A 73 -0.22 21.07 -11.03
CA TYR A 73 -0.04 19.82 -10.29
C TYR A 73 1.09 18.99 -10.86
N ILE A 74 2.07 18.67 -10.02
CA ILE A 74 3.01 17.59 -10.31
C ILE A 74 2.61 16.37 -9.47
N VAL A 75 2.33 15.26 -10.12
CA VAL A 75 2.02 13.98 -9.46
C VAL A 75 3.19 13.03 -9.66
N VAL A 76 4.07 12.95 -8.66
CA VAL A 76 5.23 12.05 -8.65
C VAL A 76 4.77 10.64 -8.26
N GLY A 77 5.04 9.65 -9.09
CA GLY A 77 4.42 8.33 -8.98
C GLY A 77 3.01 8.28 -9.60
N GLY A 78 2.69 9.25 -10.48
CA GLY A 78 1.36 9.44 -11.06
C GLY A 78 0.90 8.36 -12.02
N SER A 79 1.77 7.42 -12.42
CA SER A 79 1.39 6.26 -13.24
C SER A 79 0.93 5.06 -12.39
N GLY A 80 1.16 5.10 -11.07
CA GLY A 80 0.83 4.01 -10.15
C GLY A 80 -0.62 4.02 -9.65
N LEU A 81 -0.91 3.18 -8.64
CA LEU A 81 -2.22 3.08 -7.99
C LEU A 81 -2.69 4.42 -7.40
N VAL A 82 -2.07 4.88 -6.32
CA VAL A 82 -2.51 6.11 -5.64
C VAL A 82 -2.31 7.34 -6.53
N GLY A 83 -1.18 7.44 -7.23
CA GLY A 83 -0.87 8.59 -8.08
C GLY A 83 -1.82 8.70 -9.27
N GLY A 84 -2.18 7.59 -9.92
CA GLY A 84 -3.18 7.59 -10.99
C GLY A 84 -4.57 7.98 -10.49
N ASP A 85 -4.97 7.51 -9.30
CA ASP A 85 -6.24 7.90 -8.68
C ASP A 85 -6.27 9.40 -8.34
N ILE A 86 -5.11 9.99 -7.99
CA ILE A 86 -4.98 11.45 -7.81
C ILE A 86 -5.17 12.17 -9.14
N VAL A 87 -4.53 11.73 -10.22
CA VAL A 87 -4.71 12.33 -11.55
C VAL A 87 -6.18 12.28 -11.97
N LEU A 88 -6.83 11.13 -11.82
CA LEU A 88 -8.24 10.94 -12.18
C LEU A 88 -9.17 11.80 -11.31
N HIS A 89 -8.92 11.90 -10.00
CA HIS A 89 -9.67 12.82 -9.14
C HIS A 89 -9.43 14.30 -9.46
N LEU A 90 -8.22 14.71 -9.83
CA LEU A 90 -7.95 16.08 -10.27
C LEU A 90 -8.76 16.43 -11.52
N LEU A 91 -8.81 15.52 -12.50
CA LEU A 91 -9.62 15.68 -13.71
C LEU A 91 -11.11 15.69 -13.39
N ALA A 92 -11.59 14.78 -12.55
CA ALA A 92 -13.00 14.73 -12.11
C ALA A 92 -13.42 15.98 -11.31
N ARG A 93 -12.50 16.57 -10.54
CA ARG A 93 -12.67 17.85 -9.84
C ARG A 93 -12.72 19.05 -10.82
N GLY A 94 -12.43 18.83 -12.11
CA GLY A 94 -12.52 19.85 -13.16
C GLY A 94 -11.20 20.52 -13.51
N GLN A 95 -10.06 19.96 -13.12
CA GLN A 95 -8.77 20.49 -13.56
C GLN A 95 -8.55 20.23 -15.05
N PRO A 96 -8.06 21.23 -15.81
CA PRO A 96 -7.68 21.00 -17.19
C PRO A 96 -6.46 20.08 -17.24
N PRO A 97 -6.37 19.12 -18.18
CA PRO A 97 -5.19 18.27 -18.32
C PRO A 97 -3.87 19.05 -18.47
N SER A 98 -3.92 20.26 -19.04
CA SER A 98 -2.74 21.15 -19.18
C SER A 98 -2.14 21.59 -17.84
N SER A 99 -2.90 21.57 -16.74
CA SER A 99 -2.41 21.89 -15.40
C SER A 99 -1.86 20.68 -14.64
N ILE A 100 -1.86 19.48 -15.24
CA ILE A 100 -1.40 18.24 -14.61
C ILE A 100 -0.16 17.72 -15.34
N ARG A 101 0.90 17.46 -14.57
CA ARG A 101 2.10 16.76 -15.01
C ARG A 101 2.32 15.49 -14.20
N ILE A 102 2.30 14.35 -14.88
CA ILE A 102 2.65 13.04 -14.37
C ILE A 102 4.17 12.89 -14.43
N VAL A 103 4.78 12.64 -13.28
CA VAL A 103 6.22 12.42 -13.14
C VAL A 103 6.41 11.02 -12.61
N ASP A 104 6.96 10.12 -13.42
CA ASP A 104 7.06 8.71 -13.04
C ASP A 104 8.20 8.02 -13.80
N PHE A 105 8.73 6.93 -13.25
CA PHE A 105 9.74 6.11 -13.91
C PHE A 105 9.14 5.35 -15.11
N SER A 106 7.86 5.01 -15.00
CA SER A 106 7.09 4.27 -16.00
C SER A 106 5.96 5.13 -16.56
N LYS A 107 5.66 4.94 -17.85
CA LYS A 107 4.49 5.60 -18.47
C LYS A 107 3.19 5.07 -17.82
N PRO A 108 2.10 5.85 -17.78
CA PRO A 108 0.79 5.33 -17.40
C PRO A 108 0.40 4.10 -18.25
N SER A 109 0.10 2.99 -17.58
CA SER A 109 -0.36 1.74 -18.21
C SER A 109 -1.79 1.37 -17.84
N ARG A 110 -2.33 1.95 -16.77
CA ARG A 110 -3.70 1.69 -16.29
C ARG A 110 -4.73 2.05 -17.36
N SER A 111 -5.64 1.13 -17.65
CA SER A 111 -6.65 1.29 -18.70
C SER A 111 -7.49 2.57 -18.56
N ASP A 112 -7.83 2.98 -17.34
CA ASP A 112 -8.56 4.21 -17.03
C ASP A 112 -7.78 5.51 -17.27
N MET A 113 -6.47 5.41 -17.52
CA MET A 113 -5.59 6.53 -17.89
C MET A 113 -5.16 6.50 -19.37
N LEU A 114 -5.52 5.44 -20.11
CA LEU A 114 -5.16 5.30 -21.53
C LEU A 114 -6.16 5.96 -22.49
N ASP A 115 -7.30 6.43 -21.97
CA ASP A 115 -8.34 7.11 -22.74
C ASP A 115 -8.77 8.44 -22.06
N GLY A 116 -9.52 9.26 -22.79
CA GLY A 116 -10.12 10.47 -22.24
C GLY A 116 -9.11 11.57 -21.84
N PRO A 117 -9.47 12.46 -20.90
CA PRO A 117 -8.65 13.61 -20.54
C PRO A 117 -7.27 13.28 -19.95
N ALA A 118 -7.12 12.11 -19.32
CA ALA A 118 -5.85 11.69 -18.71
C ALA A 118 -4.72 11.56 -19.74
N THR A 119 -5.04 11.13 -20.98
CA THR A 119 -4.08 11.05 -22.09
C THR A 119 -3.49 12.38 -22.52
N LYS A 120 -4.13 13.50 -22.13
CA LYS A 120 -3.72 14.86 -22.45
C LYS A 120 -2.91 15.51 -21.33
N ALA A 121 -2.80 14.87 -20.17
CA ALA A 121 -1.92 15.33 -19.10
C ALA A 121 -0.46 15.15 -19.55
N ASP A 122 0.41 16.08 -19.15
CA ASP A 122 1.82 15.99 -19.50
C ASP A 122 2.47 14.81 -18.78
N TYR A 123 3.35 14.07 -19.44
CA TYR A 123 4.13 12.99 -18.84
C TYR A 123 5.62 13.26 -19.00
N VAL A 124 6.38 13.07 -17.91
CA VAL A 124 7.83 13.15 -17.91
C VAL A 124 8.41 11.92 -17.23
N LYS A 125 9.14 11.10 -18.01
CA LYS A 125 9.90 9.97 -17.48
C LYS A 125 10.96 10.48 -16.50
N THR A 126 10.89 10.02 -15.26
CA THR A 126 11.71 10.55 -14.17
C THR A 126 12.14 9.46 -13.22
N ASP A 127 13.44 9.35 -12.98
CA ASP A 127 14.00 8.55 -11.89
C ASP A 127 14.23 9.46 -10.69
N ILE A 128 13.43 9.32 -9.64
CA ILE A 128 13.55 10.18 -8.46
C ILE A 128 14.86 9.98 -7.69
N THR A 129 15.59 8.89 -7.94
CA THR A 129 16.92 8.68 -7.34
C THR A 129 17.99 9.55 -7.98
N ASP A 130 17.76 10.08 -9.18
CA ASP A 130 18.62 11.05 -9.86
C ASP A 130 18.07 12.47 -9.67
N PRO A 131 18.74 13.34 -8.89
CA PRO A 131 18.28 14.72 -8.69
C PRO A 131 18.21 15.53 -9.99
N THR A 132 19.04 15.22 -11.00
CA THR A 132 19.01 15.89 -12.30
C THR A 132 17.75 15.54 -13.08
N SER A 133 17.32 14.28 -13.00
CA SER A 133 16.06 13.80 -13.59
C SER A 133 14.86 14.52 -12.96
N VAL A 134 14.86 14.67 -11.63
CA VAL A 134 13.83 15.42 -10.90
C VAL A 134 13.82 16.90 -11.31
N GLU A 135 14.98 17.55 -11.33
CA GLU A 135 15.11 18.95 -11.74
C GLU A 135 14.55 19.18 -13.16
N ALA A 136 14.92 18.33 -14.12
CA ALA A 136 14.42 18.40 -15.50
C ALA A 136 12.89 18.28 -15.59
N ALA A 137 12.29 17.37 -14.82
CA ALA A 137 10.83 17.19 -14.79
C ALA A 137 10.09 18.36 -14.14
N PHE A 138 10.65 18.93 -13.07
CA PHE A 138 10.04 20.01 -12.29
C PHE A 138 10.19 21.38 -12.97
N SER A 139 11.31 21.61 -13.67
CA SER A 139 11.60 22.85 -14.41
C SER A 139 10.98 22.92 -15.80
N LYS A 140 10.46 21.80 -16.34
CA LYS A 140 9.83 21.77 -17.66
C LYS A 140 8.76 22.87 -17.77
N PRO A 141 8.80 23.72 -18.83
CA PRO A 141 7.85 24.82 -18.98
C PRO A 141 6.40 24.37 -18.96
N TRP A 142 5.53 25.20 -18.40
CA TRP A 142 4.09 24.99 -18.38
C TRP A 142 3.40 25.70 -19.56
N PRO A 143 2.26 25.20 -20.05
CA PRO A 143 1.41 25.94 -20.96
C PRO A 143 1.04 27.33 -20.42
N SER A 144 0.97 28.33 -21.30
CA SER A 144 0.85 29.74 -20.91
C SER A 144 -0.43 30.08 -20.14
N ASP A 145 -1.50 29.32 -20.36
CA ASP A 145 -2.80 29.42 -19.67
C ASP A 145 -2.72 29.04 -18.18
N VAL A 146 -1.76 28.21 -17.79
CA VAL A 146 -1.61 27.71 -16.41
C VAL A 146 -0.27 28.06 -15.76
N ALA A 147 0.67 28.64 -16.51
CA ALA A 147 2.06 28.86 -16.08
C ALA A 147 2.19 29.71 -14.81
N ASN A 148 1.28 30.67 -14.60
CA ASN A 148 1.30 31.58 -13.44
C ASN A 148 0.53 31.06 -12.22
N LEU A 149 -0.07 29.86 -12.31
CA LEU A 149 -0.82 29.30 -11.20
C LEU A 149 0.13 28.77 -10.10
N PRO A 150 -0.29 28.80 -8.81
CA PRO A 150 0.40 28.14 -7.72
C PRO A 150 0.60 26.64 -7.98
N LEU A 151 1.64 26.04 -7.38
CA LEU A 151 2.04 24.66 -7.66
C LEU A 151 1.84 23.76 -6.45
N THR A 152 1.04 22.71 -6.63
CA THR A 152 0.92 21.59 -5.70
C THR A 152 1.74 20.40 -6.21
N VAL A 153 2.47 19.75 -5.31
CA VAL A 153 3.15 18.48 -5.59
C VAL A 153 2.50 17.36 -4.76
N PHE A 154 2.08 16.30 -5.44
CA PHE A 154 1.71 15.04 -4.80
C PHE A 154 2.84 14.03 -5.00
N HIS A 155 3.34 13.44 -3.91
CA HIS A 155 4.44 12.47 -3.97
C HIS A 155 4.01 11.08 -3.49
N THR A 156 3.76 10.18 -4.44
CA THR A 156 3.29 8.81 -4.17
C THR A 156 4.32 7.74 -4.53
N ALA A 157 5.44 8.11 -5.16
CA ALA A 157 6.45 7.16 -5.60
C ALA A 157 7.20 6.50 -4.44
N ALA A 158 7.32 5.18 -4.47
CA ALA A 158 8.07 4.39 -3.50
C ALA A 158 8.37 2.98 -4.04
N VAL A 159 9.38 2.33 -3.46
CA VAL A 159 9.59 0.88 -3.56
C VAL A 159 9.11 0.21 -2.28
N ILE A 160 8.30 -0.83 -2.44
CA ILE A 160 7.67 -1.58 -1.35
C ILE A 160 8.33 -2.96 -1.25
N ARG A 161 9.17 -3.16 -0.22
CA ARG A 161 9.87 -4.43 0.06
C ARG A 161 9.66 -4.83 1.53
N PRO A 162 8.47 -5.36 1.88
CA PRO A 162 8.07 -5.54 3.28
C PRO A 162 8.74 -6.75 3.96
N GLY A 163 9.33 -7.67 3.19
CA GLY A 163 10.05 -8.83 3.71
C GLY A 163 11.49 -8.53 4.15
N GLU A 164 12.14 -7.50 3.59
CA GLU A 164 13.57 -7.25 3.79
C GLU A 164 13.82 -6.44 5.07
N ARG A 165 14.22 -7.11 6.16
CA ARG A 165 14.60 -6.45 7.42
C ARG A 165 16.10 -6.33 7.66
N SER A 166 16.94 -7.06 6.93
CA SER A 166 18.39 -6.96 7.11
C SER A 166 18.92 -5.64 6.54
N MET A 167 19.76 -4.94 7.31
CA MET A 167 20.43 -3.71 6.86
C MET A 167 21.39 -3.93 5.68
N LEU A 168 21.77 -5.18 5.37
CA LEU A 168 22.52 -5.50 4.15
C LEU A 168 21.77 -5.09 2.87
N PHE A 169 20.44 -5.03 2.93
CA PHE A 169 19.59 -4.67 1.80
C PHE A 169 19.04 -3.24 1.89
N TRP A 170 19.48 -2.47 2.88
CA TRP A 170 18.93 -1.14 3.18
C TRP A 170 18.90 -0.22 1.96
N ASP A 171 19.97 -0.22 1.17
CA ASP A 171 20.09 0.65 -0.01
C ASP A 171 19.04 0.38 -1.09
N ARG A 172 18.49 -0.84 -1.19
CA ARG A 172 17.43 -1.17 -2.17
C ARG A 172 16.18 -0.35 -1.94
N THR A 173 15.88 -0.04 -0.68
CA THR A 173 14.71 0.76 -0.29
C THR A 173 15.08 2.22 -0.04
N ARG A 174 16.22 2.48 0.64
CA ARG A 174 16.65 3.83 1.01
C ARG A 174 16.77 4.77 -0.19
N ARG A 175 17.42 4.33 -1.26
CA ARG A 175 17.68 5.19 -2.43
C ARG A 175 16.41 5.79 -3.02
N VAL A 176 15.34 5.00 -3.09
CA VAL A 176 14.05 5.47 -3.63
C VAL A 176 13.25 6.19 -2.56
N ASN A 177 13.03 5.56 -1.40
CA ASN A 177 12.06 6.05 -0.44
C ASN A 177 12.58 7.22 0.40
N VAL A 178 13.89 7.28 0.68
CA VAL A 178 14.52 8.35 1.46
C VAL A 178 15.15 9.38 0.53
N ASP A 179 16.19 9.00 -0.22
CA ASP A 179 16.92 9.95 -1.06
C ASP A 179 16.01 10.50 -2.17
N GLY A 180 15.23 9.64 -2.82
CA GLY A 180 14.28 10.08 -3.83
C GLY A 180 13.21 11.03 -3.29
N THR A 181 12.73 10.82 -2.05
CA THR A 181 11.84 11.79 -1.40
C THR A 181 12.54 13.12 -1.13
N GLN A 182 13.81 13.12 -0.73
CA GLN A 182 14.60 14.33 -0.54
C GLN A 182 14.80 15.10 -1.86
N ASN A 183 15.08 14.38 -2.94
CA ASN A 183 15.21 14.97 -4.29
C ASN A 183 13.89 15.61 -4.74
N VAL A 184 12.76 14.91 -4.58
CA VAL A 184 11.42 15.44 -4.89
C VAL A 184 11.11 16.69 -4.06
N LEU A 185 11.44 16.67 -2.77
CA LEU A 185 11.23 17.81 -1.87
C LEU A 185 12.07 19.02 -2.28
N ALA A 186 13.34 18.80 -2.67
CA ALA A 186 14.22 19.84 -3.18
C ALA A 186 13.72 20.40 -4.53
N GLY A 187 13.34 19.52 -5.46
CA GLY A 187 12.78 19.88 -6.76
C GLY A 187 11.48 20.67 -6.64
N ALA A 188 10.59 20.27 -5.71
CA ALA A 188 9.34 20.98 -5.43
C ALA A 188 9.59 22.43 -4.99
N ARG A 189 10.52 22.62 -4.05
CA ARG A 189 10.91 23.97 -3.59
C ARG A 189 11.52 24.79 -4.73
N ALA A 190 12.45 24.20 -5.49
CA ALA A 190 13.12 24.88 -6.60
C ALA A 190 12.13 25.31 -7.71
N ALA A 191 11.08 24.51 -7.95
CA ALA A 191 10.01 24.83 -8.90
C ALA A 191 8.97 25.85 -8.37
N GLY A 192 9.13 26.31 -7.13
CA GLY A 192 8.21 27.26 -6.49
C GLY A 192 6.88 26.64 -6.08
N ALA A 193 6.85 25.34 -5.75
CA ALA A 193 5.68 24.74 -5.12
C ALA A 193 5.45 25.38 -3.74
N ASP A 194 4.19 25.66 -3.42
CA ASP A 194 3.76 26.15 -2.11
C ASP A 194 3.06 25.07 -1.27
N ILE A 195 2.69 23.93 -1.90
CA ILE A 195 2.10 22.77 -1.24
C ILE A 195 2.78 21.48 -1.68
N LEU A 196 3.12 20.60 -0.73
CA LEU A 196 3.51 19.22 -1.00
C LEU A 196 2.79 18.24 -0.06
N VAL A 197 2.05 17.28 -0.63
CA VAL A 197 1.43 16.18 0.12
C VAL A 197 2.02 14.86 -0.34
N ALA A 198 2.54 14.05 0.58
CA ALA A 198 3.19 12.77 0.25
C ALA A 198 2.44 11.55 0.82
N THR A 199 2.65 10.39 0.20
CA THR A 199 2.13 9.10 0.68
C THR A 199 3.19 8.37 1.52
N SER A 200 2.88 8.20 2.80
CA SER A 200 3.59 7.33 3.74
C SER A 200 2.88 5.97 3.84
N SER A 201 2.86 5.34 5.01
CA SER A 201 2.14 4.09 5.25
C SER A 201 1.84 3.94 6.73
N ALA A 202 0.61 3.54 7.09
CA ALA A 202 0.28 3.26 8.48
C ALA A 202 1.14 2.10 9.05
N SER A 203 1.69 1.23 8.18
CA SER A 203 2.50 0.08 8.57
C SER A 203 3.81 0.48 9.26
N LEU A 204 4.28 1.72 9.04
CA LEU A 204 5.48 2.21 9.71
C LEU A 204 5.34 2.24 11.24
N SER A 205 4.11 2.37 11.75
CA SER A 205 3.82 2.38 13.18
C SER A 205 3.96 0.99 13.82
N LEU A 206 3.87 -0.08 13.01
CA LEU A 206 3.93 -1.46 13.49
C LEU A 206 5.27 -1.79 14.17
N ARG A 207 5.17 -2.71 15.12
CA ARG A 207 6.28 -3.34 15.84
C ARG A 207 6.48 -4.76 15.34
N PRO A 208 7.74 -5.24 15.20
CA PRO A 208 8.02 -6.61 14.80
C PRO A 208 7.28 -7.63 15.67
N VAL A 209 6.57 -8.56 15.05
CA VAL A 209 5.95 -9.69 15.76
C VAL A 209 7.01 -10.68 16.23
N ARG A 210 6.93 -11.12 17.48
CA ARG A 210 7.87 -12.09 18.07
C ARG A 210 7.16 -13.41 18.39
N PHE A 211 7.24 -14.36 17.46
CA PHE A 211 6.57 -15.67 17.57
C PHE A 211 7.22 -16.63 18.56
N LEU A 212 8.52 -16.49 18.83
CA LEU A 212 9.17 -17.33 19.84
C LEU A 212 8.73 -16.88 21.23
N ILE A 213 7.71 -17.55 21.75
CA ILE A 213 7.09 -17.23 23.04
C ILE A 213 7.33 -18.33 24.07
N PRO A 214 7.48 -18.00 25.37
CA PRO A 214 7.57 -19.00 26.42
C PRO A 214 6.32 -19.91 26.49
N PRO A 215 6.44 -21.14 27.04
CA PRO A 215 5.34 -22.10 27.13
C PRO A 215 4.07 -21.61 27.84
N TRP A 216 4.14 -20.59 28.69
CA TRP A 216 2.98 -20.03 29.41
C TRP A 216 2.27 -18.85 28.71
N ARG A 217 2.82 -18.28 27.63
CA ARG A 217 2.12 -17.21 26.87
C ARG A 217 1.14 -17.78 25.86
N ALA A 218 -0.02 -17.14 25.70
CA ALA A 218 -1.04 -17.52 24.72
C ALA A 218 -0.72 -17.02 23.30
N HIS A 219 -0.31 -15.76 23.16
CA HIS A 219 -0.09 -15.11 21.86
C HIS A 219 1.31 -14.47 21.75
N PRO A 220 1.82 -14.29 20.51
CA PRO A 220 3.05 -13.55 20.22
C PRO A 220 3.00 -12.08 20.67
N ASP A 221 4.14 -11.52 21.06
CA ASP A 221 4.25 -10.06 21.26
C ASP A 221 4.07 -9.35 19.92
N GLY A 222 3.30 -8.27 19.91
CA GLY A 222 2.98 -7.52 18.70
C GLY A 222 1.98 -8.21 17.76
N TRP A 223 1.33 -9.30 18.18
CA TRP A 223 0.35 -9.99 17.33
C TRP A 223 -0.94 -9.20 17.08
N LEU A 224 -1.31 -8.37 18.06
CA LEU A 224 -2.43 -7.44 18.01
C LEU A 224 -1.87 -6.01 18.07
N GLN A 225 -2.17 -5.19 17.06
CA GLN A 225 -1.65 -3.83 16.98
C GLN A 225 -2.72 -2.84 16.52
N VAL A 226 -2.61 -1.61 17.00
CA VAL A 226 -3.39 -0.47 16.52
C VAL A 226 -2.42 0.49 15.82
N CYS A 227 -2.74 0.84 14.58
CA CYS A 227 -2.01 1.80 13.77
C CYS A 227 -2.69 3.17 13.85
N ASP A 228 -1.93 4.18 14.22
CA ASP A 228 -2.32 5.59 14.29
C ASP A 228 -1.09 6.48 14.05
N GLU A 229 -1.19 7.78 14.29
CA GLU A 229 -0.09 8.75 14.16
C GLU A 229 0.63 9.16 15.46
N ARG A 230 0.33 8.54 16.61
CA ARG A 230 0.92 8.92 17.92
C ARG A 230 2.42 8.71 18.01
N ASP A 231 3.00 7.87 17.15
CA ASP A 231 4.45 7.67 17.08
C ASP A 231 5.19 8.86 16.46
N PHE A 232 4.49 9.72 15.71
CA PHE A 232 5.10 10.87 15.04
C PHE A 232 5.60 11.91 16.02
N ASP A 233 4.85 12.16 17.10
CA ASP A 233 5.20 13.13 18.15
C ASP A 233 6.32 12.63 19.10
N ARG A 234 6.92 11.47 18.78
CA ARG A 234 8.01 10.84 19.55
C ARG A 234 9.30 10.78 18.71
N PRO A 235 10.48 10.72 19.38
CA PRO A 235 11.73 10.49 18.69
C PRO A 235 11.66 9.27 17.77
N GLN A 236 12.28 9.38 16.60
CA GLN A 236 12.34 8.27 15.67
C GLN A 236 13.01 7.06 16.35
N ARG A 237 12.39 5.89 16.17
CA ARG A 237 12.87 4.64 16.76
C ARG A 237 14.15 4.17 16.05
N PRO A 238 14.97 3.34 16.71
CA PRO A 238 16.06 2.64 16.02
C PRO A 238 15.50 1.68 14.96
N HIS A 239 16.30 1.31 13.95
CA HIS A 239 15.87 0.44 12.86
C HIS A 239 15.26 -0.90 13.32
N GLY A 240 15.86 -1.57 14.32
CA GLY A 240 15.41 -2.88 14.81
C GLY A 240 14.02 -2.88 15.48
N ASP A 241 13.45 -1.69 15.72
CA ASP A 241 12.11 -1.49 16.25
C ASP A 241 11.04 -1.36 15.15
N TYR A 242 11.46 -1.31 13.88
CA TYR A 242 10.61 -1.41 12.70
C TYR A 242 10.66 -2.83 12.14
N PHE A 243 9.57 -3.28 11.52
CA PHE A 243 9.50 -4.65 11.03
C PHE A 243 10.40 -4.94 9.83
N ALA A 244 10.67 -3.93 9.00
CA ALA A 244 11.48 -4.04 7.80
C ALA A 244 12.11 -2.70 7.41
N ASN A 245 13.05 -2.76 6.46
CA ASN A 245 13.65 -1.59 5.82
C ASN A 245 12.58 -0.66 5.22
N TYR A 246 11.51 -1.23 4.65
CA TYR A 246 10.38 -0.45 4.13
C TYR A 246 9.77 0.49 5.18
N ALA A 247 9.36 -0.03 6.34
CA ALA A 247 8.78 0.77 7.41
C ALA A 247 9.74 1.84 7.93
N TYR A 248 11.02 1.49 8.10
CA TYR A 248 12.05 2.43 8.54
C TYR A 248 12.24 3.57 7.52
N SER A 249 12.28 3.25 6.23
CA SER A 249 12.41 4.25 5.16
C SER A 249 11.22 5.22 5.12
N LYS A 250 9.99 4.71 5.28
CA LYS A 250 8.79 5.55 5.30
C LYS A 250 8.76 6.45 6.54
N ALA A 251 9.23 5.97 7.70
CA ALA A 251 9.33 6.79 8.90
C ALA A 251 10.33 7.96 8.77
N ILE A 252 11.46 7.74 8.07
CA ILE A 252 12.44 8.80 7.76
C ILE A 252 11.85 9.79 6.75
N ALA A 253 11.30 9.28 5.64
CA ALA A 253 10.75 10.09 4.56
C ALA A 253 9.60 10.99 5.06
N GLU A 254 8.69 10.44 5.87
CA GLU A 254 7.59 11.17 6.48
C GLU A 254 8.08 12.32 7.36
N ARG A 255 9.02 12.06 8.29
CA ARG A 255 9.60 13.12 9.14
C ARG A 255 10.32 14.18 8.31
N THR A 256 10.96 13.78 7.21
CA THR A 256 11.61 14.71 6.27
C THR A 256 10.60 15.63 5.59
N VAL A 257 9.49 15.09 5.08
CA VAL A 257 8.42 15.88 4.43
C VAL A 257 7.70 16.77 5.45
N CYS A 258 7.29 16.22 6.59
CA CYS A 258 6.60 16.97 7.63
C CYS A 258 7.49 18.08 8.23
N GLY A 259 8.77 17.79 8.48
CA GLY A 259 9.74 18.76 9.00
C GLY A 259 10.09 19.88 8.01
N ALA A 260 9.75 19.71 6.73
CA ALA A 260 9.90 20.74 5.70
C ALA A 260 8.75 21.76 5.66
N ASN A 261 7.69 21.57 6.45
CA ASN A 261 6.62 22.55 6.57
C ASN A 261 7.15 23.91 7.05
N ALA A 262 6.91 24.96 6.26
CA ALA A 262 7.39 26.31 6.52
C ALA A 262 6.42 27.36 5.95
N PRO A 263 6.52 28.64 6.36
CA PRO A 263 5.80 29.72 5.68
C PRO A 263 6.10 29.72 4.18
N GLY A 264 5.06 29.70 3.34
CA GLY A 264 5.20 29.64 1.88
C GLY A 264 5.49 28.25 1.30
N PHE A 265 5.68 27.22 2.12
CA PHE A 265 5.78 25.83 1.68
C PHE A 265 5.15 24.88 2.70
N ARG A 266 3.87 24.62 2.51
CA ARG A 266 3.04 23.84 3.44
C ARG A 266 3.09 22.38 3.05
N THR A 267 3.39 21.52 4.01
CA THR A 267 3.52 20.08 3.72
C THR A 267 2.56 19.23 4.55
N GLY A 268 2.31 18.01 4.10
CA GLY A 268 1.47 17.05 4.79
C GLY A 268 1.76 15.64 4.30
N VAL A 269 1.38 14.64 5.10
CA VAL A 269 1.58 13.23 4.73
C VAL A 269 0.31 12.43 5.00
N ILE A 270 -0.11 11.61 4.03
CA ILE A 270 -1.17 10.62 4.23
C ILE A 270 -0.52 9.27 4.56
N ARG A 271 -1.04 8.59 5.59
CA ARG A 271 -0.70 7.21 5.94
C ARG A 271 -1.90 6.30 5.56
N PRO A 272 -1.88 5.68 4.38
CA PRO A 272 -2.88 4.69 4.03
C PRO A 272 -2.89 3.53 5.02
N GLY A 273 -4.09 3.01 5.34
CA GLY A 273 -4.33 1.78 6.09
C GLY A 273 -3.70 0.53 5.46
N MET A 274 -3.94 -0.66 6.05
CA MET A 274 -3.19 -1.86 5.68
C MET A 274 -3.64 -2.43 4.34
N GLY A 275 -2.73 -2.41 3.37
CA GLY A 275 -3.00 -2.82 1.98
C GLY A 275 -3.87 -1.82 1.23
N ILE A 276 -3.30 -1.19 0.20
CA ILE A 276 -4.06 -0.37 -0.74
C ILE A 276 -4.52 -1.26 -1.90
N TYR A 277 -5.81 -1.29 -2.17
CA TYR A 277 -6.40 -2.03 -3.29
C TYR A 277 -7.10 -1.08 -4.27
N GLY A 278 -7.53 -1.60 -5.41
CA GLY A 278 -8.34 -0.86 -6.38
C GLY A 278 -7.80 -0.90 -7.80
N LEU A 279 -6.77 -1.71 -8.08
CA LEU A 279 -6.32 -1.95 -9.44
C LEU A 279 -6.10 -3.44 -9.71
N PRO A 280 -6.31 -3.91 -10.95
CA PRO A 280 -5.96 -5.27 -11.32
C PRO A 280 -4.54 -5.64 -10.95
N THR A 281 -3.58 -4.70 -10.89
CA THR A 281 -2.15 -4.88 -10.55
C THR A 281 -1.80 -4.66 -9.08
N ASP A 282 -2.75 -4.32 -8.21
CA ASP A 282 -2.45 -4.18 -6.78
C ASP A 282 -2.00 -5.51 -6.17
N VAL A 283 -1.48 -5.44 -4.94
CA VAL A 283 -0.90 -6.57 -4.21
C VAL A 283 -1.88 -7.24 -3.23
N ILE A 284 -3.13 -6.78 -3.19
CA ILE A 284 -4.13 -7.19 -2.21
C ILE A 284 -5.16 -8.10 -2.88
N CYS A 285 -5.95 -7.53 -3.78
CA CYS A 285 -7.00 -8.22 -4.51
C CYS A 285 -6.51 -8.72 -5.88
N GLY A 286 -5.64 -7.93 -6.52
CA GLY A 286 -5.11 -8.19 -7.84
C GLY A 286 -4.55 -9.60 -8.04
N PRO A 287 -3.65 -10.13 -7.18
CA PRO A 287 -3.03 -11.42 -7.41
C PRO A 287 -4.04 -12.56 -7.35
N ALA A 288 -5.00 -12.50 -6.43
CA ALA A 288 -6.06 -13.51 -6.32
C ALA A 288 -6.92 -13.59 -7.58
N LEU A 289 -7.29 -12.44 -8.15
CA LEU A 289 -8.09 -12.38 -9.38
C LEU A 289 -7.30 -12.82 -10.61
N ARG A 290 -6.04 -12.36 -10.76
CA ARG A 290 -5.20 -12.66 -11.92
C ARG A 290 -4.68 -14.11 -11.94
N GLU A 291 -4.17 -14.59 -10.81
CA GLU A 291 -3.50 -15.88 -10.73
C GLU A 291 -4.47 -17.03 -10.48
N GLN A 292 -5.68 -16.74 -9.97
CA GLN A 292 -6.76 -17.70 -9.68
C GLN A 292 -6.39 -18.78 -8.65
N LYS A 293 -5.15 -18.77 -8.15
CA LYS A 293 -4.63 -19.67 -7.14
C LYS A 293 -3.95 -18.85 -6.07
N VAL A 294 -4.47 -18.94 -4.85
CA VAL A 294 -3.91 -18.23 -3.70
C VAL A 294 -3.42 -19.25 -2.69
N VAL A 295 -2.13 -19.17 -2.36
CA VAL A 295 -1.56 -19.86 -1.21
C VAL A 295 -1.43 -18.86 -0.08
N THR A 296 -2.12 -19.09 1.04
CA THR A 296 -2.17 -18.14 2.15
C THR A 296 -1.94 -18.82 3.49
N PHE A 297 -1.22 -18.14 4.38
CA PHE A 297 -1.10 -18.50 5.81
C PHE A 297 -1.82 -17.49 6.71
N MET A 298 -2.53 -16.52 6.13
CA MET A 298 -3.11 -15.37 6.84
C MET A 298 -4.63 -15.25 6.64
N ALA A 299 -5.30 -16.30 6.15
CA ALA A 299 -6.74 -16.27 5.90
C ALA A 299 -7.56 -15.85 7.13
N HIS A 300 -7.08 -16.11 8.34
CA HIS A 300 -7.72 -15.79 9.62
C HIS A 300 -7.44 -14.37 10.15
N VAL A 301 -6.52 -13.64 9.52
CA VAL A 301 -6.08 -12.32 9.97
C VAL A 301 -7.14 -11.26 9.66
N VAL A 302 -7.42 -10.41 10.65
CA VAL A 302 -8.34 -9.27 10.55
C VAL A 302 -7.53 -7.99 10.49
N GLN A 303 -7.77 -7.19 9.45
CA GLN A 303 -7.12 -5.89 9.29
C GLN A 303 -7.94 -4.92 8.44
N ASN A 304 -7.77 -3.62 8.69
CA ASN A 304 -8.39 -2.59 7.85
C ASN A 304 -7.64 -2.44 6.53
N PHE A 305 -8.39 -2.35 5.43
CA PHE A 305 -7.87 -2.02 4.10
C PHE A 305 -8.32 -0.64 3.67
N VAL A 306 -7.68 -0.11 2.62
CA VAL A 306 -8.07 1.18 2.05
C VAL A 306 -8.07 1.14 0.52
N SER A 307 -9.14 1.63 -0.08
CA SER A 307 -9.21 1.85 -1.53
C SER A 307 -8.24 2.95 -1.95
N GLY A 308 -7.55 2.78 -3.09
CA GLY A 308 -6.73 3.80 -3.71
C GLY A 308 -7.49 5.12 -3.93
N TRP A 309 -8.78 5.04 -4.25
CA TRP A 309 -9.68 6.19 -4.38
C TRP A 309 -9.87 6.94 -3.05
N ASN A 310 -10.04 6.23 -1.94
CA ASN A 310 -10.12 6.83 -0.61
C ASN A 310 -8.79 7.52 -0.22
N VAL A 311 -7.65 6.93 -0.58
CA VAL A 311 -6.34 7.54 -0.37
C VAL A 311 -6.17 8.80 -1.22
N SER A 312 -6.58 8.77 -2.49
CA SER A 312 -6.55 9.93 -3.39
C SER A 312 -7.44 11.07 -2.87
N LEU A 313 -8.67 10.76 -2.44
CA LEU A 313 -9.56 11.73 -1.81
C LEU A 313 -8.89 12.41 -0.61
N ALA A 314 -8.24 11.63 0.26
CA ALA A 314 -7.51 12.17 1.42
C ALA A 314 -6.38 13.13 1.01
N HIS A 315 -5.66 12.86 -0.08
CA HIS A 315 -4.64 13.78 -0.61
C HIS A 315 -5.25 15.11 -1.06
N LEU A 316 -6.38 15.08 -1.78
CA LEU A 316 -7.05 16.29 -2.24
C LEU A 316 -7.67 17.07 -1.08
N LEU A 317 -8.23 16.41 -0.07
CA LEU A 317 -8.71 17.07 1.16
C LEU A 317 -7.56 17.74 1.91
N PHE A 318 -6.40 17.09 1.98
CA PHE A 318 -5.22 17.66 2.61
C PHE A 318 -4.71 18.88 1.83
N GLU A 319 -4.63 18.79 0.50
CA GLU A 319 -4.31 19.96 -0.33
C GLU A 319 -5.29 21.11 -0.07
N ALA A 320 -6.60 20.84 -0.08
CA ALA A 320 -7.62 21.86 0.16
C ALA A 320 -7.46 22.54 1.54
N ALA A 321 -7.15 21.77 2.58
CA ALA A 321 -6.86 22.29 3.90
C ALA A 321 -5.59 23.17 3.89
N LEU A 322 -4.50 22.70 3.27
CA LEU A 322 -3.23 23.42 3.17
C LEU A 322 -3.32 24.68 2.31
N ALA A 323 -4.23 24.72 1.32
CA ALA A 323 -4.49 25.88 0.47
C ALA A 323 -5.33 26.98 1.14
N GLY A 324 -5.89 26.71 2.33
CA GLY A 324 -6.66 27.68 3.09
C GLY A 324 -5.86 28.94 3.45
N PRO A 325 -6.52 30.05 3.83
CA PRO A 325 -5.84 31.32 4.12
C PRO A 325 -4.89 31.20 5.34
N ALA A 326 -5.33 30.50 6.38
CA ALA A 326 -4.53 30.21 7.57
C ALA A 326 -3.74 28.91 7.40
N VAL A 327 -2.63 28.78 8.13
CA VAL A 327 -1.93 27.49 8.24
C VAL A 327 -2.78 26.58 9.13
N PRO A 328 -3.33 25.47 8.61
CA PRO A 328 -4.18 24.59 9.40
C PRO A 328 -3.36 23.78 10.40
N GLY A 329 -3.98 23.30 11.49
CA GLY A 329 -3.31 22.49 12.50
C GLY A 329 -2.79 21.13 12.01
N CYS A 330 -3.27 20.68 10.84
CA CYS A 330 -2.77 19.48 10.16
C CYS A 330 -1.48 19.71 9.37
N ALA A 331 -1.06 20.96 9.12
CA ALA A 331 0.15 21.25 8.36
C ALA A 331 1.40 20.71 9.06
N GLY A 332 2.30 20.10 8.30
CA GLY A 332 3.51 19.45 8.81
C GLY A 332 3.23 18.18 9.62
N ARG A 333 2.08 17.53 9.45
CA ARG A 333 1.72 16.31 10.18
C ARG A 333 1.31 15.16 9.26
N PRO A 334 1.52 13.91 9.69
CA PRO A 334 0.90 12.75 9.06
C PRO A 334 -0.54 12.55 9.55
N LEU A 335 -1.40 12.05 8.67
CA LEU A 335 -2.76 11.63 9.00
C LEU A 335 -3.07 10.26 8.41
N VAL A 336 -3.60 9.36 9.25
CA VAL A 336 -3.97 7.99 8.86
C VAL A 336 -5.37 7.97 8.25
N VAL A 337 -5.55 7.18 7.18
CA VAL A 337 -6.85 7.02 6.51
C VAL A 337 -7.14 5.55 6.19
N THR A 338 -8.40 5.16 6.29
CA THR A 338 -8.88 3.81 5.98
C THR A 338 -10.30 3.84 5.43
N ASP A 339 -10.75 2.75 4.80
CA ASP A 339 -12.15 2.61 4.36
C ASP A 339 -13.13 2.72 5.52
N ALA A 340 -14.40 2.98 5.20
CA ALA A 340 -15.45 2.99 6.20
C ALA A 340 -15.78 1.58 6.72
N GLY A 341 -16.20 1.52 7.98
CA GLY A 341 -16.67 0.29 8.62
C GLY A 341 -15.57 -0.52 9.32
N PRO A 342 -15.94 -1.67 9.90
CA PRO A 342 -15.01 -2.52 10.64
C PRO A 342 -14.02 -3.23 9.69
N PRO A 343 -12.82 -3.61 10.18
CA PRO A 343 -11.85 -4.37 9.41
C PRO A 343 -12.41 -5.75 9.02
N PRO A 344 -12.29 -6.18 7.75
CA PRO A 344 -12.59 -7.54 7.37
C PRO A 344 -11.47 -8.52 7.73
N GLN A 345 -11.79 -9.79 7.58
CA GLN A 345 -10.82 -10.87 7.57
C GLN A 345 -10.38 -11.15 6.13
N TRP A 346 -9.14 -11.61 5.89
CA TRP A 346 -8.72 -12.05 4.56
C TRP A 346 -9.64 -13.10 3.93
N ASN A 347 -10.17 -14.02 4.74
CA ASN A 347 -11.12 -15.03 4.26
C ASN A 347 -12.45 -14.44 3.77
N ASP A 348 -12.82 -13.24 4.23
CA ASP A 348 -14.01 -12.56 3.73
C ASP A 348 -13.80 -12.12 2.26
N PHE A 349 -12.61 -11.60 1.94
CA PHE A 349 -12.24 -11.30 0.55
C PHE A 349 -12.19 -12.56 -0.31
N PHE A 350 -11.56 -13.65 0.17
CA PHE A 350 -11.51 -14.91 -0.58
C PHE A 350 -12.90 -15.48 -0.85
N ARG A 351 -13.81 -15.39 0.12
CA ARG A 351 -15.22 -15.74 -0.06
C ARG A 351 -15.88 -14.85 -1.12
N ALA A 352 -15.70 -13.54 -1.04
CA ALA A 352 -16.27 -12.60 -2.02
C ALA A 352 -15.76 -12.86 -3.44
N ALA A 353 -14.45 -13.01 -3.62
CA ALA A 353 -13.85 -13.33 -4.92
C ALA A 353 -14.32 -14.69 -5.44
N GLY A 354 -14.38 -15.73 -4.60
CA GLY A 354 -14.88 -17.06 -5.00
C GLY A 354 -16.36 -17.08 -5.37
N LEU A 355 -17.17 -16.18 -4.81
CA LEU A 355 -18.60 -16.06 -5.13
C LEU A 355 -18.88 -15.23 -6.37
N LEU A 356 -18.08 -14.20 -6.62
CA LEU A 356 -18.43 -13.12 -7.56
C LEU A 356 -17.53 -13.05 -8.79
N ALA A 357 -16.26 -13.49 -8.71
CA ALA A 357 -15.34 -13.35 -9.83
C ALA A 357 -15.76 -14.25 -11.00
N ALA A 358 -15.63 -13.73 -12.22
CA ALA A 358 -15.91 -14.44 -13.47
C ALA A 358 -14.95 -15.61 -13.71
N THR A 359 -13.83 -15.61 -13.00
CA THR A 359 -12.81 -16.66 -13.02
C THR A 359 -12.80 -17.42 -11.70
N PRO A 360 -12.64 -18.76 -11.73
CA PRO A 360 -12.61 -19.55 -10.50
C PRO A 360 -11.42 -19.14 -9.63
N LEU A 361 -11.61 -19.20 -8.31
CA LEU A 361 -10.55 -18.94 -7.33
C LEU A 361 -10.35 -20.19 -6.47
N ASP A 362 -9.13 -20.71 -6.46
CA ASP A 362 -8.68 -21.79 -5.59
C ASP A 362 -7.80 -21.23 -4.47
N VAL A 363 -8.23 -21.41 -3.22
CA VAL A 363 -7.52 -20.90 -2.04
C VAL A 363 -7.01 -22.05 -1.20
N THR A 364 -5.69 -22.20 -1.14
CA THR A 364 -5.01 -23.17 -0.30
C THR A 364 -4.49 -22.49 0.96
N VAL A 365 -5.04 -22.87 2.11
CA VAL A 365 -4.53 -22.43 3.41
C VAL A 365 -3.41 -23.36 3.87
N VAL A 366 -2.23 -22.80 4.10
CA VAL A 366 -1.03 -23.53 4.53
C VAL A 366 -0.66 -23.20 5.98
N SER A 367 0.12 -24.07 6.63
CA SER A 367 0.58 -23.85 8.01
C SER A 367 1.40 -22.55 8.11
N PRO A 368 1.01 -21.60 8.97
CA PRO A 368 1.78 -20.38 9.20
C PRO A 368 3.17 -20.66 9.76
N LEU A 369 3.31 -21.67 10.62
CA LEU A 369 4.61 -22.06 11.17
C LEU A 369 5.53 -22.60 10.08
N LEU A 370 5.04 -23.49 9.21
CA LEU A 370 5.86 -24.03 8.11
C LEU A 370 6.35 -22.91 7.20
N MET A 371 5.45 -22.00 6.82
CA MET A 371 5.80 -20.85 5.99
C MET A 371 6.78 -19.91 6.71
N TYR A 372 6.66 -19.74 8.03
CA TYR A 372 7.58 -18.91 8.82
C TYR A 372 8.98 -19.50 8.90
N LEU A 373 9.10 -20.83 9.02
CA LEU A 373 10.40 -21.51 8.96
C LEU A 373 11.00 -21.39 7.56
N LEU A 374 10.22 -21.59 6.51
CA LEU A 374 10.66 -21.38 5.12
C LEU A 374 11.12 -19.93 4.90
N ALA A 375 10.43 -18.95 5.49
CA ALA A 375 10.80 -17.55 5.38
C ALA A 375 12.19 -17.26 5.96
N HIS A 376 12.58 -17.93 7.06
CA HIS A 376 13.95 -17.83 7.58
C HIS A 376 14.99 -18.46 6.66
N VAL A 377 14.62 -19.52 5.93
CA VAL A 377 15.50 -20.11 4.90
C VAL A 377 15.70 -19.14 3.74
N VAL A 378 14.63 -18.50 3.26
CA VAL A 378 14.70 -17.48 2.20
C VAL A 378 15.54 -16.28 2.63
N GLU A 379 15.31 -15.72 3.82
CA GLU A 379 16.11 -14.63 4.37
C GLU A 379 17.58 -15.04 4.54
N GLY A 380 17.84 -16.21 5.10
CA GLY A 380 19.19 -16.75 5.30
C GLY A 380 19.93 -16.94 3.97
N TRP A 381 19.25 -17.42 2.94
CA TRP A 381 19.80 -17.56 1.59
C TRP A 381 20.16 -16.20 0.97
N ALA A 382 19.25 -15.23 1.04
CA ALA A 382 19.52 -13.88 0.54
C ALA A 382 20.73 -13.26 1.27
N ILE A 383 20.79 -13.38 2.60
CA ILE A 383 21.92 -12.87 3.40
C ILE A 383 23.23 -13.58 3.02
N LEU A 384 23.20 -14.89 2.79
CA LEU A 384 24.37 -15.66 2.37
C LEU A 384 24.89 -15.17 1.02
N LEU A 385 24.02 -14.98 0.03
CA LEU A 385 24.40 -14.43 -1.27
C LEU A 385 24.99 -13.02 -1.16
N ALA A 386 24.40 -12.17 -0.32
CA ALA A 386 24.90 -10.81 -0.10
C ALA A 386 26.28 -10.78 0.59
N ARG A 387 26.54 -11.70 1.52
CA ARG A 387 27.82 -11.80 2.23
C ARG A 387 28.90 -12.56 1.46
N VAL A 388 28.51 -13.41 0.51
CA VAL A 388 29.42 -14.24 -0.28
C VAL A 388 29.16 -14.01 -1.78
N PRO A 389 29.59 -12.86 -2.36
CA PRO A 389 29.33 -12.53 -3.76
C PRO A 389 29.94 -13.52 -4.78
N PHE A 390 30.85 -14.39 -4.35
CA PHE A 390 31.33 -15.47 -5.20
C PHE A 390 30.20 -16.42 -5.62
N LEU A 391 29.20 -16.66 -4.74
CA LEU A 391 28.05 -17.51 -5.06
C LEU A 391 27.21 -16.93 -6.21
N THR A 392 27.04 -15.61 -6.26
CA THR A 392 26.33 -14.97 -7.37
C THR A 392 27.12 -15.00 -8.66
N ARG A 393 28.46 -14.92 -8.58
CA ARG A 393 29.35 -15.15 -9.74
C ARG A 393 29.29 -16.58 -10.28
N LEU A 394 28.96 -17.56 -9.43
CA LEU A 394 28.70 -18.94 -9.84
C LEU A 394 27.28 -19.16 -10.42
N GLY A 395 26.49 -18.09 -10.56
CA GLY A 395 25.14 -18.14 -11.14
C GLY A 395 24.02 -18.39 -10.13
N LEU A 396 24.31 -18.38 -8.82
CA LEU A 396 23.26 -18.46 -7.79
C LEU A 396 22.58 -17.10 -7.61
N SER A 397 21.26 -17.10 -7.48
CA SER A 397 20.47 -15.87 -7.36
C SER A 397 19.45 -15.95 -6.23
N GLU A 398 18.95 -14.78 -5.83
CA GLU A 398 17.78 -14.70 -4.96
C GLU A 398 16.56 -15.31 -5.66
N PRO A 399 15.64 -15.91 -4.90
CA PRO A 399 14.40 -16.41 -5.45
C PRO A 399 13.62 -15.25 -6.10
N GLN A 400 12.93 -15.56 -7.21
CA GLN A 400 12.18 -14.59 -8.01
C GLN A 400 10.68 -14.71 -7.73
N GLY A 401 9.93 -13.66 -8.08
CA GLY A 401 8.48 -13.62 -7.91
C GLY A 401 8.05 -13.58 -6.43
N PRO A 402 6.83 -14.05 -6.10
CA PRO A 402 6.22 -13.85 -4.77
C PRO A 402 7.04 -14.40 -3.59
N ILE A 403 7.82 -15.46 -3.82
CA ILE A 403 8.66 -16.09 -2.79
C ILE A 403 9.80 -15.17 -2.30
N GLN A 404 10.24 -14.18 -3.08
CA GLN A 404 11.24 -13.20 -2.63
C GLN A 404 10.77 -12.41 -1.40
N SER A 405 9.47 -12.15 -1.32
CA SER A 405 8.82 -11.42 -0.22
C SER A 405 8.54 -12.30 1.00
N LEU A 406 8.65 -13.63 0.86
CA LEU A 406 8.48 -14.58 1.95
C LEU A 406 9.71 -14.59 2.86
N GLN A 407 9.83 -13.54 3.67
CA GLN A 407 10.87 -13.38 4.69
C GLN A 407 10.19 -13.08 6.03
N PRO A 408 10.85 -13.31 7.19
CA PRO A 408 10.17 -13.32 8.49
C PRO A 408 9.45 -12.01 8.83
N ALA A 409 9.92 -10.89 8.29
CA ALA A 409 9.30 -9.58 8.46
C ALA A 409 7.86 -9.50 7.98
N ILE A 410 7.46 -10.30 6.97
CA ILE A 410 6.12 -10.24 6.36
C ILE A 410 5.00 -10.62 7.34
N TRP A 411 5.30 -11.34 8.42
CA TRP A 411 4.31 -11.64 9.46
C TRP A 411 3.87 -10.42 10.26
N THR A 412 4.62 -9.32 10.23
CA THR A 412 4.23 -8.10 10.96
C THR A 412 3.10 -7.33 10.27
N PRO A 413 3.19 -6.99 8.97
CA PRO A 413 2.01 -6.49 8.26
C PRO A 413 0.93 -7.56 8.09
N GLY A 414 1.25 -8.84 8.35
CA GLY A 414 0.30 -9.95 8.44
C GLY A 414 -0.26 -10.23 9.84
N ALA A 415 -0.10 -9.32 10.79
CA ALA A 415 -0.66 -9.42 12.13
C ALA A 415 -2.11 -8.92 12.18
N PHE A 416 -2.76 -9.04 13.34
CA PHE A 416 -4.08 -8.42 13.55
C PHE A 416 -3.89 -6.92 13.74
N VAL A 417 -4.40 -6.12 12.79
CA VAL A 417 -4.14 -4.68 12.75
C VAL A 417 -5.44 -3.88 12.64
N MET A 418 -5.76 -3.11 13.68
CA MET A 418 -6.77 -2.06 13.61
C MET A 418 -6.11 -0.76 13.15
N VAL A 419 -6.75 -0.03 12.25
CA VAL A 419 -6.30 1.31 11.81
C VAL A 419 -7.27 2.35 12.37
N ASP A 420 -6.75 3.29 13.16
CA ASP A 420 -7.50 4.42 13.70
C ASP A 420 -7.26 5.65 12.83
N ASP A 421 -8.28 6.06 12.06
CA ASP A 421 -8.28 7.27 11.23
C ASP A 421 -8.96 8.46 11.93
N GLY A 422 -9.19 8.38 13.24
CA GLY A 422 -9.95 9.36 14.02
C GLY A 422 -9.41 10.78 13.91
N ALA A 423 -8.10 10.99 13.77
CA ALA A 423 -7.54 12.32 13.56
C ALA A 423 -7.83 12.89 12.17
N ALA A 424 -7.81 12.07 11.11
CA ALA A 424 -8.15 12.52 9.76
C ALA A 424 -9.63 12.93 9.66
N ARG A 425 -10.51 12.28 10.43
CA ARG A 425 -11.96 12.55 10.46
C ARG A 425 -12.35 13.88 11.11
N ARG A 426 -11.51 14.42 12.01
CA ARG A 426 -11.73 15.73 12.64
C ARG A 426 -11.80 16.84 11.61
N SER A 427 -12.47 17.94 11.93
CA SER A 427 -12.53 19.08 11.00
C SER A 427 -11.14 19.70 10.79
N VAL A 428 -11.00 20.55 9.78
CA VAL A 428 -9.73 21.27 9.53
C VAL A 428 -9.37 22.19 10.69
N GLU A 429 -10.37 22.81 11.33
CA GLU A 429 -10.22 23.67 12.52
C GLU A 429 -9.69 22.88 13.73
N GLU A 430 -10.07 21.60 13.85
CA GLU A 430 -9.60 20.68 14.88
C GLU A 430 -8.27 19.99 14.52
N GLY A 431 -7.66 20.36 13.39
CA GLY A 431 -6.39 19.81 12.91
C GLY A 431 -6.50 18.49 12.13
N GLY A 432 -7.69 18.13 11.65
CA GLY A 432 -7.93 17.01 10.74
C GLY A 432 -8.18 17.45 9.29
N LEU A 433 -8.90 16.62 8.52
CA LEU A 433 -9.24 16.86 7.10
C LEU A 433 -10.75 16.90 6.83
N GLY A 434 -11.58 16.55 7.81
CA GLY A 434 -12.98 16.18 7.60
C GLY A 434 -13.13 14.90 6.80
N TYR A 435 -12.11 14.04 6.80
CA TYR A 435 -12.09 12.82 6.01
C TYR A 435 -13.24 11.88 6.40
N LYS A 436 -13.89 11.29 5.40
CA LYS A 436 -14.86 10.22 5.55
C LYS A 436 -14.61 9.21 4.44
N GLY A 437 -14.35 7.95 4.78
CA GLY A 437 -14.26 6.88 3.80
C GLY A 437 -15.56 6.81 3.00
N VAL A 438 -15.46 6.94 1.67
CA VAL A 438 -16.62 7.01 0.76
C VAL A 438 -17.25 5.64 0.57
N CYS A 439 -16.42 4.60 0.53
CA CYS A 439 -16.85 3.22 0.48
C CYS A 439 -16.39 2.44 1.72
N THR A 440 -17.13 1.38 2.00
CA THR A 440 -16.66 0.29 2.85
C THR A 440 -15.68 -0.61 2.09
N THR A 441 -14.88 -1.40 2.80
CA THR A 441 -13.98 -2.37 2.16
C THR A 441 -14.73 -3.42 1.34
N LEU A 442 -15.93 -3.84 1.77
CA LEU A 442 -16.76 -4.75 0.99
C LEU A 442 -17.17 -4.11 -0.35
N GLU A 443 -17.67 -2.88 -0.33
CA GLU A 443 -18.07 -2.16 -1.55
C GLU A 443 -16.90 -1.96 -2.49
N GLY A 444 -15.75 -1.50 -1.99
CA GLY A 444 -14.57 -1.30 -2.83
C GLY A 444 -14.03 -2.59 -3.43
N MET A 445 -14.00 -3.69 -2.68
CA MET A 445 -13.58 -4.99 -3.21
C MET A 445 -14.60 -5.53 -4.24
N CYS A 446 -15.91 -5.33 -4.02
CA CYS A 446 -16.94 -5.65 -5.01
C CYS A 446 -16.78 -4.82 -6.30
N GLU A 447 -16.47 -3.52 -6.20
CA GLU A 447 -16.17 -2.65 -7.34
C GLU A 447 -14.99 -3.18 -8.15
N GLN A 448 -13.91 -3.57 -7.47
CA GLN A 448 -12.74 -4.14 -8.14
C GLN A 448 -13.05 -5.50 -8.81
N ILE A 449 -13.83 -6.37 -8.16
CA ILE A 449 -14.27 -7.63 -8.77
C ILE A 449 -15.16 -7.36 -9.99
N ARG A 450 -16.04 -6.35 -9.93
CA ARG A 450 -16.87 -5.95 -11.06
C ARG A 450 -16.01 -5.52 -12.25
N ASP A 451 -15.01 -4.68 -12.00
CA ASP A 451 -14.11 -4.19 -13.05
C ASP A 451 -13.27 -5.33 -13.65
N TRP A 452 -12.83 -6.28 -12.83
CA TRP A 452 -12.23 -7.53 -13.30
C TRP A 452 -13.18 -8.33 -14.19
N ASN A 453 -14.42 -8.53 -13.75
CA ASN A 453 -15.41 -9.28 -14.51
C ASN A 453 -15.67 -8.63 -15.88
N ARG A 454 -15.74 -7.31 -15.94
CA ARG A 454 -15.82 -6.55 -17.20
C ARG A 454 -14.62 -6.78 -18.09
N SER A 455 -13.40 -6.75 -17.54
CA SER A 455 -12.18 -7.00 -18.33
C SER A 455 -12.10 -8.42 -18.90
N GLN A 456 -12.77 -9.39 -18.26
CA GLN A 456 -12.88 -10.76 -18.77
C GLN A 456 -14.00 -10.95 -19.80
N GLY A 457 -14.79 -9.91 -20.10
CA GLY A 457 -15.96 -9.98 -20.98
C GLY A 457 -17.23 -10.51 -20.30
N GLY A 458 -17.29 -10.43 -18.97
CA GLY A 458 -18.34 -10.99 -18.11
C GLY A 458 -19.62 -10.15 -17.99
N GLU A 459 -19.75 -9.01 -18.67
CA GLU A 459 -21.02 -8.26 -18.73
C GLU A 459 -21.56 -8.17 -20.18
N ASN A 460 -22.42 -9.12 -20.55
CA ASN A 460 -23.45 -8.90 -21.58
C ASN A 460 -24.60 -8.12 -20.93
N VAL A 461 -24.44 -6.82 -20.75
CA VAL A 461 -25.59 -5.91 -20.60
C VAL A 461 -25.77 -5.23 -21.95
N ASN A 462 -26.94 -5.43 -22.56
CA ASN A 462 -27.28 -4.98 -23.92
C ASN A 462 -26.74 -3.57 -24.25
N GLY A 463 -25.76 -3.49 -25.16
CA GLY A 463 -25.31 -2.22 -25.74
C GLY A 463 -23.88 -2.25 -26.27
N SER A 464 -23.73 -2.61 -27.56
CA SER A 464 -22.55 -2.37 -28.43
C SER A 464 -21.14 -2.50 -27.82
N VAL A 465 -20.52 -3.67 -27.99
CA VAL A 465 -19.11 -3.91 -27.63
C VAL A 465 -18.19 -3.59 -28.80
N HIS A 466 -17.31 -2.61 -28.63
CA HIS A 466 -16.02 -2.60 -29.35
C HIS A 466 -15.07 -3.57 -28.64
N LYS A 467 -14.61 -4.59 -29.37
CA LYS A 467 -13.58 -5.53 -28.90
C LYS A 467 -12.27 -4.76 -28.67
N VAL A 468 -11.88 -4.58 -27.41
CA VAL A 468 -10.50 -4.23 -27.06
C VAL A 468 -9.69 -5.51 -27.01
N ASP A 469 -8.52 -5.49 -27.64
CA ASP A 469 -7.69 -6.66 -27.89
C ASP A 469 -7.07 -7.20 -26.59
N LYS A 470 -7.32 -8.49 -26.28
CA LYS A 470 -6.94 -9.16 -25.01
C LYS A 470 -5.43 -9.15 -24.74
N LYS A 471 -4.61 -8.91 -25.77
CA LYS A 471 -3.15 -8.96 -25.68
C LYS A 471 -2.52 -7.66 -25.15
N SER A 472 -3.13 -6.50 -25.38
CA SER A 472 -2.50 -5.22 -25.04
C SER A 472 -2.56 -4.89 -23.55
N ILE A 473 -3.57 -5.38 -22.82
CA ILE A 473 -3.77 -5.10 -21.39
C ILE A 473 -2.76 -5.87 -20.53
N LEU A 474 -2.48 -7.14 -20.87
CA LEU A 474 -1.58 -7.99 -20.07
C LEU A 474 -0.10 -7.69 -20.32
N GLU A 475 0.31 -7.35 -21.55
CA GLU A 475 1.73 -7.01 -21.84
C GLU A 475 2.11 -5.60 -21.38
N ALA A 476 1.16 -4.65 -21.36
CA ALA A 476 1.43 -3.28 -20.89
C ALA A 476 1.67 -3.20 -19.38
N ASP A 477 1.10 -4.13 -18.61
CA ASP A 477 1.18 -4.16 -17.14
C ASP A 477 2.28 -5.09 -16.59
N LEU A 478 2.98 -5.85 -17.45
CA LEU A 478 4.03 -6.81 -17.07
C LEU A 478 5.46 -6.31 -17.31
N VAL A 479 5.72 -5.00 -17.21
CA VAL A 479 7.11 -4.51 -17.20
C VAL A 479 7.73 -4.70 -15.81
N GLU A 480 7.95 -5.96 -15.44
CA GLU A 480 8.76 -6.38 -14.30
C GLU A 480 10.16 -6.87 -14.75
N ALA A 481 10.65 -6.32 -15.86
CA ALA A 481 12.06 -6.39 -16.23
C ALA A 481 12.62 -4.97 -16.16
N HIS A 482 13.78 -4.81 -15.50
CA HIS A 482 14.57 -3.58 -15.25
C HIS A 482 14.57 -2.99 -13.82
N ILE A 483 14.50 -3.84 -12.77
CA ILE A 483 15.02 -3.48 -11.42
C ILE A 483 16.35 -4.19 -11.11
N VAL A 484 16.99 -4.83 -12.10
CA VAL A 484 18.35 -5.38 -11.96
C VAL A 484 19.27 -4.71 -12.99
N ALA A 485 19.68 -3.49 -12.67
CA ALA A 485 20.95 -2.89 -13.07
C ALA A 485 21.32 -1.82 -12.04
#